data_AF-A0AAV0WNM2-F1
#
_entry.id   AF-A0AAV0WNM2-F1
#
_cell.length_a   1.000
_cell.length_b   1.000
_cell.length_c   1.000
_cell.angle_alpha   90.00
_cell.angle_beta   90.00
_cell.angle_gamma   90.00
#
_symmetry.space_group_name_H-M   'P 1'
#
loop_
_entity.id
_entity.type
_entity.pdbx_description
1 polymer ?
#
loop_
_entity_poly.entity_id
_entity_poly.type
_entity_poly.pdbx_seq_one_letter_code
_entity_poly.pdbx_strand_id
1 'polypeptide(L)'
;MIKIEKDNPTLLKYKTSYKDNDFKIIDIRRKCRKSLVDLKLFNLNSDIKISLEKKKDLVSLCHSNAIPKTHWSFYETLEAEVKAKNTEADESD
;
A
#
# COMPACT_ATOMS: atom_id res chain seq x y z
N MET A 1 32.07 -14.91 -1.47
CA MET A 1 32.61 -16.16 -2.06
C MET A 1 31.54 -17.26 -2.00
N ILE A 2 31.33 -17.98 -3.10
CA ILE A 2 30.32 -19.06 -3.21
C ILE A 2 31.05 -20.37 -3.52
N LYS A 3 30.65 -21.46 -2.86
CA LYS A 3 31.23 -22.80 -3.00
C LYS A 3 30.11 -23.85 -3.12
N ILE A 4 30.30 -24.82 -4.02
CA ILE A 4 29.43 -25.99 -4.20
C ILE A 4 30.31 -27.24 -4.07
N GLU A 5 29.85 -28.23 -3.31
CA GLU A 5 30.56 -29.50 -3.14
C GLU A 5 29.95 -30.56 -4.05
N LYS A 6 30.81 -31.33 -4.74
CA LYS A 6 30.36 -32.37 -5.68
C LYS A 6 29.56 -33.48 -5.01
N ASP A 7 29.89 -33.79 -3.75
CA ASP A 7 29.22 -34.83 -2.97
C ASP A 7 27.78 -34.43 -2.59
N ASN A 8 27.51 -33.13 -2.47
CA ASN A 8 26.20 -32.59 -2.08
C ASN A 8 25.87 -31.35 -2.93
N PRO A 9 25.49 -31.52 -4.21
CA PRO A 9 25.28 -30.41 -5.14
C PRO A 9 24.08 -29.52 -4.77
N THR A 10 23.26 -29.97 -3.82
CA THR A 10 22.04 -29.27 -3.40
C THR A 10 22.27 -28.30 -2.26
N LEU A 11 23.47 -28.28 -1.67
CA LEU A 11 23.84 -27.38 -0.59
C LEU A 11 24.78 -26.30 -1.14
N LEU A 12 24.27 -25.06 -1.19
CA LEU A 12 25.05 -23.89 -1.57
C LEU A 12 25.72 -23.30 -0.33
N LYS A 13 27.05 -23.22 -0.32
CA LYS A 13 27.82 -22.60 0.77
C LYS A 13 28.30 -21.22 0.34
N TYR A 14 28.01 -20.18 1.12
CA TYR A 14 28.44 -18.82 0.78
C TYR A 14 28.92 -18.03 2.00
N LYS A 15 29.83 -17.08 1.76
CA LYS A 15 30.26 -16.08 2.74
C LYS A 15 30.32 -14.70 2.11
N THR A 16 29.96 -13.70 2.89
CA THR A 16 29.85 -12.30 2.46
C THR A 16 31.14 -11.52 2.71
N SER A 17 31.90 -11.89 3.75
CA SER A 17 33.19 -11.30 4.05
C SER A 17 34.30 -12.35 4.02
N TYR A 18 35.53 -11.93 3.73
CA TYR A 18 36.71 -12.79 3.85
C TYR A 18 37.11 -13.04 5.30
N LYS A 19 36.67 -12.18 6.22
CA LYS A 19 36.89 -12.31 7.66
C LYS A 19 36.00 -13.39 8.30
N ASP A 20 34.97 -13.84 7.59
CA ASP A 20 34.08 -14.90 8.06
C ASP A 20 34.81 -16.25 7.91
N ASN A 21 35.06 -16.91 9.04
CA ASN A 21 35.67 -18.25 9.07
C ASN A 21 34.69 -19.33 8.57
N ASP A 22 33.40 -19.15 8.83
CA ASP A 22 32.37 -20.15 8.53
C ASP A 22 31.54 -19.77 7.29
N PHE A 23 31.14 -20.79 6.52
CA PHE A 23 30.24 -20.62 5.38
C PHE A 23 28.78 -20.82 5.82
N LYS A 24 27.90 -19.91 5.40
CA LYS A 24 26.44 -20.09 5.51
C LYS A 24 25.98 -21.11 4.48
N ILE A 25 25.11 -22.03 4.89
CA ILE A 25 24.61 -23.13 4.04
C ILE A 25 23.15 -22.84 3.67
N ILE A 26 22.85 -22.86 2.37
CA ILE A 26 21.50 -22.80 1.83
C ILE A 26 21.20 -24.14 1.17
N ASP A 27 20.16 -24.83 1.62
CA ASP A 27 19.63 -25.99 0.91
C ASP A 27 18.67 -25.53 -0.19
N ILE A 28 19.07 -25.74 -1.44
CA ILE A 28 18.34 -25.29 -2.64
C ILE A 28 17.06 -26.11 -2.84
N ARG A 29 16.97 -27.34 -2.29
CA ARG A 29 15.76 -28.18 -2.38
C ARG A 29 14.66 -27.71 -1.44
N ARG A 30 15.01 -26.97 -0.38
CA ARG A 30 14.04 -26.54 0.62
C ARG A 30 13.16 -25.43 0.04
N LYS A 31 11.94 -25.79 -0.37
CA LYS A 31 10.86 -24.81 -0.61
C LYS A 31 10.47 -24.17 0.73
N CYS A 32 11.18 -23.11 1.11
CA CYS A 32 10.72 -22.23 2.17
C CYS A 32 9.50 -21.47 1.65
N ARG A 33 8.30 -21.73 2.19
CA ARG A 33 7.15 -20.83 1.97
C ARG A 33 7.58 -19.44 2.45
N LYS A 34 7.16 -18.40 1.71
CA LYS A 34 7.32 -17.00 2.17
C LYS A 34 6.84 -16.95 3.62
N SER A 35 7.71 -16.49 4.51
CA SER A 35 7.35 -16.24 5.91
C SER A 35 6.02 -15.48 5.91
N LEU A 36 5.07 -15.96 6.71
CA LEU A 36 3.82 -15.27 6.96
C LEU A 36 4.22 -14.05 7.79
N VAL A 37 4.66 -12.99 7.11
CA VAL A 37 4.86 -11.70 7.73
C VAL A 37 3.46 -11.28 8.14
N ASP A 38 3.21 -11.18 9.44
CA ASP A 38 1.97 -10.65 9.99
C ASP A 38 1.86 -9.17 9.62
N LEU A 39 1.50 -8.92 8.36
CA LEU A 39 1.13 -7.61 7.86
C LEU A 39 -0.22 -7.28 8.51
N LYS A 40 -0.15 -6.64 9.68
CA LYS A 40 -1.32 -6.01 10.29
C LYS A 40 -1.71 -4.84 9.40
N LEU A 41 -2.76 -5.04 8.62
CA LEU A 41 -3.43 -3.95 7.93
C LEU A 41 -4.06 -3.06 9.02
N PHE A 42 -3.51 -1.86 9.21
CA PHE A 42 -4.16 -0.87 10.07
C PHE A 42 -5.41 -0.39 9.34
N ASN A 43 -6.58 -0.60 9.93
CA ASN A 43 -7.79 0.06 9.48
C ASN A 43 -7.59 1.56 9.67
N LEU A 44 -7.41 2.31 8.57
CA LEU A 44 -7.56 3.76 8.64
C LEU A 44 -8.99 4.05 9.10
N ASN A 45 -9.14 4.90 10.11
CA ASN A 45 -10.43 5.31 10.64
C ASN A 45 -11.36 5.74 9.48
N SER A 46 -12.57 5.18 9.44
CA SER A 46 -13.55 5.31 8.36
C SER A 46 -14.07 6.73 8.13
N ASP A 47 -13.80 7.65 9.05
CA ASP A 47 -14.39 8.98 9.07
C ASP A 47 -13.57 9.99 8.27
N ILE A 48 -13.08 9.57 7.10
CA ILE A 48 -12.39 10.48 6.17
C ILE A 48 -13.47 11.27 5.44
N LYS A 49 -13.80 12.44 5.99
CA LYS A 49 -14.67 13.41 5.32
C LYS A 49 -13.83 14.26 4.37
N ILE A 50 -14.35 14.48 3.17
CA ILE A 50 -13.69 15.34 2.16
C ILE A 50 -14.44 16.66 2.00
N SER A 51 -13.79 17.67 1.45
CA SER A 51 -14.51 18.91 1.07
C SER A 51 -15.59 18.61 0.02
N LEU A 52 -16.70 19.35 0.10
CA LEU A 52 -17.81 19.24 -0.86
C LEU A 52 -17.37 19.55 -2.30
N GLU A 53 -16.41 20.45 -2.49
CA GLU A 53 -15.84 20.76 -3.81
C GLU A 53 -15.08 19.55 -4.37
N LYS A 54 -14.28 18.90 -3.53
CA LYS A 54 -13.55 17.68 -3.91
C LYS A 54 -14.49 16.53 -4.26
N LYS A 55 -15.59 16.36 -3.51
CA LYS A 55 -16.58 15.32 -3.82
C LYS A 55 -17.18 15.52 -5.21
N LYS A 56 -17.55 16.77 -5.55
CA LYS A 56 -18.12 17.10 -6.87
C LYS A 56 -17.13 16.82 -7.99
N ASP A 57 -15.87 17.17 -7.81
CA ASP A 57 -14.81 16.91 -8.79
C ASP A 57 -14.61 15.39 -9.02
N LEU A 58 -14.53 14.60 -7.95
CA LEU A 58 -14.40 13.15 -8.04
C LEU A 58 -15.58 12.47 -8.74
N VAL A 59 -16.81 12.93 -8.48
CA VAL A 59 -18.01 12.43 -9.15
C VAL A 59 -18.00 12.83 -10.63
N SER A 60 -17.58 14.06 -10.96
CA SER A 60 -17.38 14.51 -12.35
C SER A 60 -16.38 13.61 -13.10
N LEU A 61 -15.27 13.24 -12.45
CA LEU A 61 -14.27 12.32 -13.00
C LEU A 61 -14.79 10.88 -13.19
N CYS A 62 -15.77 10.47 -12.39
CA CYS A 62 -16.49 9.22 -12.64
C CYS A 62 -17.29 9.34 -13.94
N HIS A 63 -18.11 10.38 -14.10
CA HIS A 63 -18.92 10.57 -15.31
C HIS A 63 -18.11 10.79 -16.59
N SER A 64 -16.90 11.33 -16.49
CA SER A 64 -15.98 11.47 -17.63
C SER A 64 -15.25 10.17 -18.01
N ASN A 65 -15.58 9.03 -17.37
CA ASN A 65 -14.90 7.74 -17.52
C ASN A 65 -13.38 7.78 -17.21
N ALA A 66 -12.88 8.81 -16.53
CA ALA A 66 -11.50 8.86 -16.07
C ALA A 66 -11.24 7.87 -14.92
N ILE A 67 -12.27 7.56 -14.13
CA ILE A 67 -12.26 6.57 -13.06
C ILE A 67 -13.04 5.32 -13.51
N PRO A 68 -12.50 4.09 -13.33
CA PRO A 68 -13.22 2.86 -13.65
C PRO A 68 -14.54 2.72 -12.87
N LYS A 69 -15.58 2.21 -13.55
CA LYS A 69 -16.93 2.01 -13.00
C LYS A 69 -16.97 1.18 -11.71
N THR A 70 -15.97 0.32 -11.50
CA THR A 70 -15.79 -0.47 -10.28
C THR A 70 -15.65 0.38 -9.02
N HIS A 71 -15.22 1.64 -9.15
CA HIS A 71 -14.97 2.53 -8.02
C HIS A 71 -16.01 3.64 -7.86
N TRP A 72 -17.01 3.75 -8.75
CA TRP A 72 -17.96 4.86 -8.71
C TRP A 72 -18.79 4.87 -7.43
N SER A 73 -19.27 3.70 -7.01
CA SER A 73 -20.07 3.54 -5.78
C SER A 73 -19.34 4.06 -4.54
N PHE A 74 -18.02 3.90 -4.48
CA PHE A 74 -17.20 4.43 -3.40
C PHE A 74 -17.25 5.96 -3.33
N TYR A 75 -17.09 6.65 -4.46
CA TYR A 75 -17.08 8.12 -4.48
C TYR A 75 -18.47 8.75 -4.29
N GLU A 76 -19.54 8.05 -4.72
CA GLU A 76 -20.91 8.49 -4.51
C GLU A 76 -21.32 8.46 -3.03
N THR A 77 -20.92 7.39 -2.32
CA THR A 77 -21.24 7.16 -0.90
C THR A 77 -20.38 7.97 0.07
N LEU A 78 -19.32 8.62 -0.41
CA LEU A 78 -18.35 9.35 0.42
C LEU A 78 -18.99 10.58 1.11
N GLU A 79 -18.83 10.72 2.42
CA GLU A 79 -19.37 11.87 3.15
C GLU A 79 -18.55 13.14 2.91
N ALA A 80 -19.23 14.28 2.77
CA ALA A 80 -18.60 15.58 2.61
C ALA A 80 -18.71 16.42 3.88
N GLU A 81 -17.65 17.14 4.23
CA GLU A 81 -17.68 18.16 5.28
C GLU A 81 -18.51 19.35 4.82
N VAL A 82 -19.60 19.63 5.54
CA VAL A 82 -20.37 20.87 5.36
C VAL A 82 -19.68 21.95 6.18
N LYS A 83 -18.85 22.78 5.54
CA LYS A 83 -18.45 24.05 6.14
C LYS A 83 -19.66 24.98 6.09
N ALA A 84 -20.24 25.29 7.25
CA ALA A 84 -21.23 26.36 7.38
C ALA A 84 -20.55 27.67 6.97
N LYS A 85 -20.99 28.26 5.85
CA LYS A 85 -20.60 29.62 5.48
C LYS A 85 -21.36 30.56 6.41
N ASN A 86 -20.69 31.12 7.42
CA ASN A 86 -21.16 32.34 8.06
C ASN A 86 -21.09 33.43 6.99
N THR A 87 -22.26 33.84 6.50
CA THR A 87 -22.39 35.02 5.64
C THR A 87 -22.69 36.16 6.60
N GLU A 88 -21.64 36.86 7.03
CA GLU A 88 -21.83 38.16 7.66
C GLU A 88 -22.36 39.09 6.57
N ALA A 89 -23.57 39.58 6.84
CA ALA A 89 -24.19 40.66 6.11
C ALA A 89 -23.36 41.93 6.33
N ASP A 90 -23.00 42.61 5.25
CA ASP A 90 -22.71 44.04 5.28
C ASP A 90 -23.68 44.71 4.29
N GLU A 91 -24.80 45.19 4.83
CA GLU A 91 -25.55 46.31 4.28
C GLU A 91 -24.74 47.59 4.56
N SER A 92 -24.55 48.44 3.54
CA SER A 92 -24.36 49.89 3.70
C SER A 92 -24.69 50.58 2.38
N ASP A 93 -25.57 51.58 2.48
CA ASP A 93 -26.26 52.38 1.46
C ASP A 93 -25.41 52.97 0.31
#